data_AF-A0A8T2IIM5-F1
#
_entry.id   AF-A0A8T2IIM5-F1
#
_cell.length_a   1.000
_cell.length_b   1.000
_cell.length_c   1.000
_cell.angle_alpha   90.00
_cell.angle_beta   90.00
_cell.angle_gamma   90.00
#
_symmetry.space_group_name_H-M   'P 1'
#
loop_
_entity.id
_entity.type
_entity.pdbx_description
1 polymer ?
#
loop_
_entity_poly.entity_id
_entity_poly.type
_entity_poly.pdbx_seq_one_letter_code
_entity_poly.pdbx_strand_id
1 'polypeptide(L)'
;YYGGTGSSPLGDALLYFTSVKVSLDVDVNRTGAVSQGVKDKGSWSWGPDGTGAILLVNCDRDRQNTNTTDGQDLGLPNEADLKDMSQMVLTAKGPDKIFTDHQLALHISCQDATKMKVYGRGRYFYTQVLGGTKLLYKVNRGNEEKIDFYVEGSDFPDMGFNGLVYINLSLLRCCDETEIFLEKVVFRLTPWIMTPNTQDPLEVFVCCVCSNEKFLQDLTDFVKKANCKLNICPETENKGDRWIQDEMEFGYIEAPHKLLPVVLDSPRDRELNVLPFKKILGPDFGYVTREPENKKEIDSLDGFGNLEVSPPVTANGKNYPLGRILIGGSFPE
;
A
#
# COMPACT_ATOMS: atom_id res chain seq x y z
N TYR A 1 -13.89 49.96 -23.39
CA TYR A 1 -12.81 50.59 -24.18
C TYR A 1 -13.13 52.07 -24.36
N TYR A 2 -12.14 52.94 -24.18
CA TYR A 2 -12.32 54.40 -24.28
C TYR A 2 -11.23 54.98 -25.17
N GLY A 3 -11.54 56.08 -25.86
CA GLY A 3 -10.61 56.79 -26.75
C GLY A 3 -9.83 57.89 -26.03
N GLY A 4 -8.79 58.43 -26.68
CA GLY A 4 -7.95 59.49 -26.12
C GLY A 4 -8.63 60.85 -25.95
N THR A 5 -9.76 61.09 -26.61
CA THR A 5 -10.55 62.33 -26.48
C THR A 5 -12.04 62.01 -26.46
N GLY A 6 -12.71 62.26 -25.34
CA GLY A 6 -14.14 62.02 -25.13
C GLY A 6 -14.43 61.09 -23.93
N SER A 7 -15.53 61.33 -23.23
CA SER A 7 -15.95 60.57 -22.04
C SER A 7 -16.88 59.37 -22.33
N SER A 8 -17.24 59.16 -23.60
CA SER A 8 -18.16 58.08 -23.99
C SER A 8 -17.40 56.77 -24.24
N PRO A 9 -17.92 55.61 -23.78
CA PRO A 9 -17.33 54.31 -24.11
C PRO A 9 -17.34 54.07 -25.62
N LEU A 10 -16.20 53.66 -26.19
CA LEU A 10 -16.08 53.24 -27.59
C LEU A 10 -16.57 51.81 -27.82
N GLY A 11 -16.70 51.02 -26.76
CA GLY A 11 -17.22 49.66 -26.82
C GLY A 11 -16.95 48.92 -25.52
N ASP A 12 -17.72 47.87 -25.26
CA ASP A 12 -17.62 47.06 -24.05
C ASP A 12 -17.24 45.63 -24.41
N ALA A 13 -16.44 45.00 -23.54
CA ALA A 13 -16.22 43.56 -23.58
C ALA A 13 -16.80 42.98 -22.30
N LEU A 14 -17.69 41.99 -22.45
CA LEU A 14 -18.27 41.27 -21.34
C LEU A 14 -17.57 39.92 -21.21
N LEU A 15 -17.13 39.59 -20.00
CA LEU A 15 -16.55 38.29 -19.67
C LEU A 15 -17.36 37.68 -18.53
N TYR A 16 -18.02 36.57 -18.83
CA TYR A 16 -18.81 35.83 -17.86
C TYR A 16 -17.96 34.71 -17.27
N PHE A 17 -17.91 34.64 -15.94
CA PHE A 17 -17.21 33.58 -15.23
C PHE A 17 -18.21 32.70 -14.48
N THR A 18 -17.97 31.38 -14.53
CA THR A 18 -18.60 30.44 -13.61
C THR A 18 -17.52 29.84 -12.74
N SER A 19 -17.61 30.06 -11.43
CA SER A 19 -16.67 29.48 -10.48
C SER A 19 -17.13 28.08 -10.08
N VAL A 20 -16.21 27.13 -10.12
CA VAL A 20 -16.42 25.77 -9.58
C VAL A 20 -15.25 25.41 -8.67
N LYS A 21 -15.52 24.57 -7.66
CA LYS A 21 -14.50 23.96 -6.82
C LYS A 21 -14.34 22.51 -7.27
N VAL A 22 -13.20 22.19 -7.86
CA VAL A 22 -12.81 20.82 -8.21
C VAL A 22 -11.54 20.50 -7.45
N SER A 23 -11.54 19.42 -6.67
CA SER A 23 -10.35 19.02 -5.94
C SER A 23 -10.32 17.53 -5.59
N LEU A 24 -9.15 16.92 -5.69
CA LEU A 24 -8.81 15.58 -5.23
C LEU A 24 -8.00 15.70 -3.93
N ASP A 25 -8.56 15.20 -2.83
CA ASP A 25 -7.97 15.27 -1.49
C ASP A 25 -7.56 13.87 -0.99
N VAL A 26 -6.43 13.79 -0.29
CA VAL A 26 -5.87 12.58 0.34
C VAL A 26 -5.33 12.94 1.73
N ASP A 27 -4.97 11.96 2.57
CA ASP A 27 -4.39 12.20 3.90
C ASP A 27 -2.91 12.64 3.82
N VAL A 28 -2.69 13.88 3.36
CA VAL A 28 -1.36 14.48 3.17
C VAL A 28 -0.60 14.64 4.49
N ASN A 29 -1.33 14.88 5.59
CA ASN A 29 -0.76 15.17 6.90
C ASN A 29 -0.61 13.93 7.78
N ARG A 30 -0.95 12.75 7.25
CA ARG A 30 -0.75 11.44 7.91
C ARG A 30 -1.47 11.36 9.26
N THR A 31 -2.73 11.80 9.28
CA THR A 31 -3.57 11.84 10.49
C THR A 31 -4.53 10.66 10.60
N GLY A 32 -4.59 9.80 9.57
CA GLY A 32 -5.54 8.71 9.45
C GLY A 32 -6.86 9.13 8.78
N ALA A 33 -7.00 10.41 8.38
CA ALA A 33 -8.22 10.92 7.75
C ALA A 33 -7.93 11.98 6.68
N VAL A 34 -8.76 12.02 5.63
CA VAL A 34 -8.61 12.98 4.53
C VAL A 34 -9.02 14.39 4.96
N SER A 35 -8.08 15.33 4.87
CA SER A 35 -8.31 16.76 5.11
C SER A 35 -8.48 17.51 3.78
N GLN A 36 -9.50 18.38 3.70
CA GLN A 36 -9.79 19.13 2.47
C GLN A 36 -8.98 20.42 2.37
N GLY A 37 -8.58 20.77 1.14
CA GLY A 37 -7.96 22.08 0.86
C GLY A 37 -6.50 22.19 1.30
N VAL A 38 -5.85 21.06 1.60
CA VAL A 38 -4.40 20.98 1.80
C VAL A 38 -3.69 21.33 0.49
N LYS A 39 -2.57 22.05 0.54
CA LYS A 39 -1.77 22.39 -0.65
C LYS A 39 -0.72 21.31 -0.93
N ASP A 40 -0.11 21.36 -2.12
CA ASP A 40 1.07 20.55 -2.48
C ASP A 40 0.89 19.02 -2.37
N LYS A 41 -0.34 18.55 -2.54
CA LYS A 41 -0.75 17.14 -2.45
C LYS A 41 -0.09 16.23 -3.50
N GLY A 42 0.51 16.81 -4.53
CA GLY A 42 1.25 16.11 -5.58
C GLY A 42 2.73 15.90 -5.27
N SER A 43 3.18 16.24 -4.05
CA SER A 43 4.56 16.08 -3.59
C SER A 43 4.63 15.19 -2.34
N TRP A 44 5.76 14.51 -2.15
CA TRP A 44 6.00 13.63 -1.01
C TRP A 44 7.36 13.91 -0.39
N SER A 45 7.44 14.05 0.93
CA SER A 45 8.67 14.35 1.65
C SER A 45 8.83 13.54 2.94
N TRP A 46 10.09 13.21 3.26
CA TRP A 46 10.48 12.50 4.47
C TRP A 46 10.59 13.44 5.68
N GLY A 47 10.55 12.85 6.87
CA GLY A 47 10.80 13.54 8.13
C GLY A 47 9.52 13.84 8.92
N PRO A 48 9.67 14.36 10.16
CA PRO A 48 8.54 14.66 11.05
C PRO A 48 7.59 15.71 10.49
N ASP A 49 8.13 16.70 9.77
CA ASP A 49 7.35 17.73 9.07
C ASP A 49 7.05 17.36 7.60
N GLY A 50 7.37 16.12 7.23
CA GLY A 50 7.18 15.61 5.88
C GLY A 50 5.71 15.39 5.56
N THR A 51 5.34 15.63 4.31
CA THR A 51 3.95 15.56 3.83
C THR A 51 3.81 14.52 2.71
N GLY A 52 2.56 14.19 2.40
CA GLY A 52 2.19 13.26 1.33
C GLY A 52 1.59 11.97 1.88
N ALA A 53 0.59 11.47 1.16
CA ALA A 53 -0.19 10.32 1.58
C ALA A 53 0.62 9.02 1.52
N ILE A 54 0.21 8.06 2.35
CA ILE A 54 0.81 6.73 2.47
C ILE A 54 -0.23 5.70 1.99
N LEU A 55 0.23 4.67 1.31
CA LEU A 55 -0.60 3.60 0.75
C LEU A 55 -0.06 2.24 1.20
N LEU A 56 -0.91 1.39 1.78
CA LEU A 56 -0.54 0.01 2.10
C LEU A 56 -0.54 -0.85 0.85
N VAL A 57 0.38 -1.82 0.81
CA VAL A 57 0.28 -2.94 -0.13
C VAL A 57 -0.76 -3.90 0.43
N ASN A 58 -1.85 -4.12 -0.31
CA ASN A 58 -2.94 -4.99 0.10
C ASN A 58 -2.55 -6.47 -0.12
N CYS A 59 -1.84 -7.03 0.87
CA CYS A 59 -1.14 -8.30 0.76
C CYS A 59 -1.63 -9.37 1.74
N ASP A 60 -2.70 -9.11 2.48
CA ASP A 60 -3.36 -10.06 3.34
C ASP A 60 -4.56 -10.72 2.65
N ARG A 61 -5.43 -11.36 3.43
CA ARG A 61 -6.58 -12.11 2.92
C ARG A 61 -7.78 -12.00 3.85
N ASP A 62 -8.48 -10.89 3.73
CA ASP A 62 -9.73 -10.59 4.42
C ASP A 62 -10.95 -11.29 3.80
N ARG A 63 -10.85 -11.68 2.53
CA ARG A 63 -11.92 -12.44 1.86
C ARG A 63 -11.78 -13.93 2.08
N GLN A 64 -12.90 -14.56 2.43
CA GLN A 64 -13.00 -16.01 2.56
C GLN A 64 -12.99 -16.69 1.19
N ASN A 65 -12.44 -17.91 1.13
CA ASN A 65 -12.42 -18.78 -0.05
C ASN A 65 -11.61 -18.25 -1.25
N THR A 66 -10.64 -17.37 -1.02
CA THR A 66 -9.67 -16.95 -2.04
C THR A 66 -8.36 -17.73 -1.88
N ASN A 67 -7.71 -17.99 -3.02
CA ASN A 67 -6.43 -18.72 -3.08
C ASN A 67 -5.23 -17.79 -3.21
N THR A 68 -5.42 -16.47 -3.10
CA THR A 68 -4.40 -15.43 -3.29
C THR A 68 -4.60 -14.30 -2.28
N THR A 69 -3.68 -13.36 -2.23
CA THR A 69 -3.85 -12.11 -1.46
C THR A 69 -4.91 -11.22 -2.10
N ASP A 70 -5.46 -10.28 -1.33
CA ASP A 70 -6.52 -9.41 -1.80
C ASP A 70 -6.09 -8.50 -2.97
N GLY A 71 -4.85 -8.00 -2.92
CA GLY A 71 -4.26 -7.22 -4.01
C GLY A 71 -4.07 -7.99 -5.32
N GLN A 72 -4.04 -9.33 -5.30
CA GLN A 72 -3.86 -10.16 -6.50
C GLN A 72 -5.15 -10.75 -7.06
N ASP A 73 -6.20 -10.84 -6.25
CA ASP A 73 -7.42 -11.47 -6.68
C ASP A 73 -8.26 -10.57 -7.63
N LEU A 74 -9.32 -11.17 -8.21
CA LEU A 74 -10.29 -10.47 -9.07
C LEU A 74 -11.60 -10.15 -8.35
N GLY A 75 -11.69 -10.44 -7.06
CA GLY A 75 -12.89 -10.21 -6.27
C GLY A 75 -13.13 -8.71 -6.05
N LEU A 76 -14.34 -8.36 -5.61
CA LEU A 76 -14.62 -7.00 -5.17
C LEU A 76 -14.26 -6.82 -3.69
N PRO A 77 -13.88 -5.61 -3.26
CA PRO A 77 -13.59 -5.35 -1.86
C PRO A 77 -14.78 -5.57 -0.93
N ASN A 78 -14.52 -6.14 0.24
CA ASN A 78 -15.48 -6.25 1.34
C ASN A 78 -15.23 -5.16 2.41
N GLU A 79 -16.01 -5.12 3.49
CA GLU A 79 -15.84 -4.09 4.53
C GLU A 79 -14.54 -4.21 5.34
N ALA A 80 -13.94 -5.40 5.41
CA ALA A 80 -12.67 -5.59 6.10
C ALA A 80 -11.53 -5.04 5.24
N ASP A 81 -11.49 -5.45 3.96
CA ASP A 81 -10.52 -5.05 2.94
C ASP A 81 -10.45 -3.52 2.74
N LEU A 82 -11.59 -2.82 2.84
CA LEU A 82 -11.61 -1.35 2.77
C LEU A 82 -10.86 -0.66 3.90
N LYS A 83 -10.59 -1.34 5.03
CA LYS A 83 -9.84 -0.78 6.16
C LYS A 83 -8.34 -0.76 5.91
N ASP A 84 -7.86 -1.57 4.96
CA ASP A 84 -6.47 -1.57 4.49
C ASP A 84 -6.23 -0.55 3.38
N MET A 85 -7.31 -0.04 2.79
CA MET A 85 -7.26 0.95 1.72
C MET A 85 -7.17 2.38 2.23
N SER A 86 -6.43 3.21 1.50
CA SER A 86 -6.35 4.65 1.76
C SER A 86 -7.51 5.39 1.10
N GLN A 87 -8.20 6.24 1.86
CA GLN A 87 -9.29 7.04 1.32
C GLN A 87 -8.76 8.18 0.45
N MET A 88 -9.46 8.44 -0.66
CA MET A 88 -9.26 9.57 -1.56
C MET A 88 -10.62 10.20 -1.85
N VAL A 89 -10.74 11.52 -1.74
CA VAL A 89 -12.02 12.23 -1.85
C VAL A 89 -11.99 13.21 -2.99
N LEU A 90 -12.90 13.06 -3.95
CA LEU A 90 -13.15 14.05 -5.00
C LEU A 90 -14.24 15.00 -4.53
N THR A 91 -13.92 16.29 -4.43
CA THR A 91 -14.88 17.38 -4.23
C THR A 91 -15.13 18.10 -5.54
N ALA A 92 -16.39 18.15 -5.99
CA ALA A 92 -16.82 18.87 -7.19
C ALA A 92 -18.07 19.72 -6.88
N LYS A 93 -17.88 20.99 -6.51
CA LYS A 93 -18.96 21.93 -6.16
C LYS A 93 -19.13 23.00 -7.23
N GLY A 94 -20.38 23.34 -7.52
CA GLY A 94 -20.74 24.38 -8.48
C GLY A 94 -22.03 24.04 -9.22
N PRO A 95 -22.51 24.92 -10.11
CA PRO A 95 -23.76 24.72 -10.84
C PRO A 95 -23.74 23.43 -11.66
N ASP A 96 -24.80 22.61 -11.56
CA ASP A 96 -24.88 21.29 -12.22
C ASP A 96 -24.66 21.35 -13.73
N LYS A 97 -25.13 22.43 -14.36
CA LYS A 97 -24.96 22.67 -15.80
C LYS A 97 -23.49 22.74 -16.24
N ILE A 98 -22.55 23.14 -15.38
CA ILE A 98 -21.13 23.11 -15.75
C ILE A 98 -20.65 21.67 -15.96
N PHE A 99 -21.15 20.73 -15.17
CA PHE A 99 -20.76 19.32 -15.21
C PHE A 99 -21.53 18.51 -16.27
N THR A 100 -22.43 19.14 -17.03
CA THR A 100 -22.96 18.57 -18.28
C THR A 100 -22.08 18.91 -19.48
N ASP A 101 -21.50 20.11 -19.47
CA ASP A 101 -20.64 20.61 -20.57
C ASP A 101 -19.15 20.27 -20.34
N HIS A 102 -18.79 19.83 -19.13
CA HIS A 102 -17.44 19.44 -18.73
C HIS A 102 -17.44 18.10 -18.00
N GLN A 103 -16.49 17.25 -18.32
CA GLN A 103 -16.31 15.92 -17.75
C GLN A 103 -15.17 15.91 -16.73
N LEU A 104 -15.47 15.43 -15.51
CA LEU A 104 -14.45 15.08 -14.53
C LEU A 104 -13.85 13.71 -14.89
N ALA A 105 -12.53 13.61 -14.93
CA ALA A 105 -11.86 12.35 -15.24
C ALA A 105 -10.70 12.10 -14.28
N LEU A 106 -10.63 10.89 -13.72
CA LEU A 106 -9.46 10.40 -13.02
C LEU A 106 -8.59 9.59 -13.99
N HIS A 107 -7.27 9.79 -13.96
CA HIS A 107 -6.35 9.02 -14.81
C HIS A 107 -4.99 8.82 -14.19
N ILE A 108 -4.34 7.74 -14.63
CA ILE A 108 -3.07 7.24 -14.11
C ILE A 108 -2.16 6.80 -15.26
N SER A 109 -0.86 6.76 -15.03
CA SER A 109 0.08 6.27 -16.05
C SER A 109 0.00 4.74 -16.17
N CYS A 110 0.44 4.19 -17.31
CA CYS A 110 0.56 2.73 -17.47
C CYS A 110 1.50 2.10 -16.43
N GLN A 111 2.50 2.84 -15.96
CA GLN A 111 3.44 2.39 -14.95
C GLN A 111 2.72 2.26 -13.60
N ASP A 112 2.04 3.32 -13.17
CA ASP A 112 1.30 3.35 -11.90
C ASP A 112 0.14 2.35 -11.89
N ALA A 113 -0.47 2.07 -13.04
CA ALA A 113 -1.57 1.12 -13.15
C ALA A 113 -1.22 -0.31 -12.74
N THR A 114 0.06 -0.67 -12.78
CA THR A 114 0.53 -1.98 -12.28
C THR A 114 0.78 -1.99 -10.76
N LYS A 115 0.80 -0.81 -10.12
CA LYS A 115 1.25 -0.63 -8.72
C LYS A 115 0.12 -0.27 -7.77
N MET A 116 -1.07 0.05 -8.27
CA MET A 116 -2.23 0.36 -7.45
C MET A 116 -3.54 0.05 -8.16
N LYS A 117 -4.61 -0.10 -7.36
CA LYS A 117 -5.99 -0.10 -7.84
C LYS A 117 -6.80 0.93 -7.07
N VAL A 118 -7.80 1.51 -7.74
CA VAL A 118 -8.72 2.47 -7.14
C VAL A 118 -10.14 1.95 -7.29
N TYR A 119 -10.88 1.97 -6.19
CA TYR A 119 -12.27 1.56 -6.14
C TYR A 119 -13.18 2.74 -5.85
N GLY A 120 -14.28 2.84 -6.60
CA GLY A 120 -15.36 3.79 -6.35
C GLY A 120 -16.57 3.09 -5.74
N ARG A 121 -17.34 3.82 -4.93
CA ARG A 121 -18.58 3.30 -4.35
C ARG A 121 -19.67 3.21 -5.43
N GLY A 122 -20.12 1.99 -5.72
CA GLY A 122 -21.34 1.76 -6.50
C GLY A 122 -22.59 1.70 -5.62
N ARG A 123 -23.75 1.40 -6.22
CA ARG A 123 -25.04 1.32 -5.50
C ARG A 123 -25.11 0.17 -4.49
N TYR A 124 -24.44 -0.95 -4.78
CA TYR A 124 -24.50 -2.18 -3.98
C TYR A 124 -23.13 -2.77 -3.65
N PHE A 125 -22.09 -2.40 -4.41
CA PHE A 125 -20.75 -2.93 -4.29
C PHE A 125 -19.73 -1.88 -4.74
N TYR A 126 -18.47 -2.06 -4.35
CA TYR A 126 -17.36 -1.25 -4.82
C TYR A 126 -16.92 -1.73 -6.20
N THR A 127 -16.56 -0.80 -7.09
CA THR A 127 -16.10 -1.12 -8.44
C THR A 127 -14.71 -0.58 -8.65
N GLN A 128 -13.84 -1.40 -9.24
CA GLN A 128 -12.53 -0.92 -9.66
C GLN A 128 -12.69 0.09 -10.79
N VAL A 129 -12.26 1.33 -10.54
CA VAL A 129 -12.32 2.44 -11.49
C VAL A 129 -10.98 2.69 -12.18
N LEU A 130 -9.86 2.42 -11.50
CA LEU A 130 -8.50 2.53 -12.05
C LEU A 130 -7.62 1.34 -11.63
N GLY A 131 -6.53 1.12 -12.37
CA GLY A 131 -5.56 0.03 -12.15
C GLY A 131 -5.65 -1.07 -13.21
N GLY A 132 -4.57 -1.84 -13.36
CA GLY A 132 -4.41 -2.83 -14.42
C GLY A 132 -4.59 -2.21 -15.80
N THR A 133 -5.61 -2.64 -16.54
CA THR A 133 -5.93 -2.10 -17.88
C THR A 133 -6.80 -0.83 -17.83
N LYS A 134 -7.29 -0.42 -16.65
CA LYS A 134 -8.15 0.76 -16.47
C LYS A 134 -7.31 2.00 -16.14
N LEU A 135 -6.95 2.76 -17.17
CA LEU A 135 -6.10 3.95 -17.04
C LEU A 135 -6.87 5.26 -16.85
N LEU A 136 -8.16 5.28 -17.22
CA LEU A 136 -9.01 6.46 -17.24
C LEU A 136 -10.40 6.09 -16.71
N TYR A 137 -10.93 6.93 -15.83
CA TYR A 137 -12.29 6.84 -15.31
C TYR A 137 -13.01 8.17 -15.47
N LYS A 138 -14.03 8.20 -16.33
CA LYS A 138 -14.95 9.34 -16.44
C LYS A 138 -15.91 9.30 -15.24
N VAL A 139 -15.78 10.27 -14.35
CA VAL A 139 -16.53 10.33 -13.09
C VAL A 139 -17.99 10.65 -13.39
N ASN A 140 -18.89 9.81 -12.87
CA ASN A 140 -20.32 10.12 -12.84
C ASN A 140 -20.66 10.74 -11.48
N ARG A 141 -20.76 12.07 -11.44
CA ARG A 141 -21.04 12.81 -10.21
C ARG A 141 -22.48 12.66 -9.73
N GLY A 142 -23.43 12.53 -10.65
CA GLY A 142 -24.84 12.75 -10.31
C GLY A 142 -25.03 14.08 -9.57
N ASN A 143 -25.75 14.03 -8.45
CA ASN A 143 -26.01 15.18 -7.57
C ASN A 143 -25.04 15.28 -6.38
N GLU A 144 -24.01 14.44 -6.32
CA GLU A 144 -23.10 14.37 -5.19
C GLU A 144 -21.96 15.38 -5.33
N GLU A 145 -21.80 16.27 -4.35
CA GLU A 145 -20.67 17.20 -4.34
C GLU A 145 -19.35 16.57 -3.92
N LYS A 146 -19.42 15.38 -3.28
CA LYS A 146 -18.28 14.64 -2.76
C LYS A 146 -18.41 13.17 -3.13
N ILE A 147 -17.33 12.58 -3.61
CA ILE A 147 -17.28 11.19 -4.03
C ILE A 147 -16.07 10.54 -3.37
N ASP A 148 -16.30 9.46 -2.64
CA ASP A 148 -15.27 8.69 -1.96
C ASP A 148 -14.71 7.60 -2.88
N PHE A 149 -13.39 7.50 -2.88
CA PHE A 149 -12.60 6.45 -3.50
C PHE A 149 -11.70 5.79 -2.46
N TYR A 150 -11.37 4.53 -2.71
CA TYR A 150 -10.50 3.72 -1.87
C TYR A 150 -9.35 3.20 -2.73
N VAL A 151 -8.12 3.40 -2.27
CA VAL A 151 -6.90 3.09 -3.02
C VAL A 151 -6.16 1.97 -2.29
N GLU A 152 -5.75 0.95 -3.04
CA GLU A 152 -4.87 -0.12 -2.56
C GLU A 152 -3.56 -0.14 -3.35
N GLY A 153 -2.45 -0.42 -2.69
CA GLY A 153 -1.16 -0.72 -3.33
C GLY A 153 -1.11 -2.18 -3.76
N SER A 154 -0.49 -2.44 -4.91
CA SER A 154 -0.39 -3.80 -5.48
C SER A 154 0.99 -4.41 -5.35
N ASP A 155 2.05 -3.60 -5.19
CA ASP A 155 3.44 -4.05 -5.13
C ASP A 155 4.25 -3.26 -4.11
N PHE A 156 5.20 -3.92 -3.47
CA PHE A 156 6.17 -3.25 -2.61
C PHE A 156 7.19 -2.41 -3.42
N PRO A 157 7.76 -1.34 -2.84
CA PRO A 157 8.93 -0.68 -3.42
C PRO A 157 10.05 -1.69 -3.71
N ASP A 158 10.66 -1.61 -4.88
CA ASP A 158 11.62 -2.60 -5.38
C ASP A 158 12.58 -1.96 -6.40
N MET A 159 13.49 -2.76 -6.96
CA MET A 159 14.35 -2.38 -8.08
C MET A 159 13.51 -1.82 -9.23
N GLY A 160 13.76 -0.55 -9.58
CA GLY A 160 13.00 0.16 -10.62
C GLY A 160 11.67 0.77 -10.16
N PHE A 161 11.26 0.59 -8.90
CA PHE A 161 10.06 1.20 -8.33
C PHE A 161 10.33 1.84 -6.96
N ASN A 162 10.39 3.17 -6.94
CA ASN A 162 10.70 3.94 -5.72
C ASN A 162 9.54 4.02 -4.70
N GLY A 163 8.42 3.36 -4.98
CA GLY A 163 7.22 3.37 -4.15
C GLY A 163 6.29 4.56 -4.36
N LEU A 164 6.55 5.47 -5.29
CA LEU A 164 5.64 6.60 -5.56
C LEU A 164 4.68 6.27 -6.70
N VAL A 165 3.40 6.57 -6.50
CA VAL A 165 2.34 6.48 -7.51
C VAL A 165 1.50 7.75 -7.54
N TYR A 166 0.97 8.09 -8.71
CA TYR A 166 0.25 9.35 -8.93
C TYR A 166 -1.14 9.12 -9.49
N ILE A 167 -2.11 9.86 -8.97
CA ILE A 167 -3.47 9.92 -9.51
C ILE A 167 -3.76 11.36 -9.91
N ASN A 168 -4.23 11.54 -11.14
CA ASN A 168 -4.56 12.83 -11.70
C ASN A 168 -6.07 13.01 -11.79
N LEU A 169 -6.54 14.22 -11.52
CA LEU A 169 -7.90 14.68 -11.73
C LEU A 169 -7.91 15.76 -12.80
N SER A 170 -8.63 15.52 -13.89
CA SER A 170 -8.81 16.48 -14.97
C SER A 170 -10.26 16.95 -15.05
N LEU A 171 -10.46 18.24 -15.35
CA LEU A 171 -11.74 18.77 -15.82
C LEU A 171 -11.62 19.04 -17.32
N LEU A 172 -12.29 18.20 -18.12
CA LEU A 172 -12.22 18.22 -19.57
C LEU A 172 -13.45 18.91 -20.15
N ARG A 173 -13.29 19.73 -21.18
CA ARG A 173 -14.43 20.26 -21.94
C ARG A 173 -14.99 19.18 -22.87
N CYS A 174 -16.29 18.90 -22.81
CA CYS A 174 -16.87 17.76 -23.54
C CYS A 174 -16.81 17.90 -25.07
N CYS A 175 -16.82 19.12 -25.62
CA CYS A 175 -16.90 19.32 -27.07
C CYS A 175 -15.59 19.00 -27.82
N ASP A 176 -14.44 19.11 -27.17
CA ASP A 176 -13.12 18.95 -27.79
C ASP A 176 -12.08 18.28 -26.88
N GLU A 177 -12.51 17.78 -25.72
CA GLU A 177 -11.68 17.11 -24.70
C GLU A 177 -10.52 17.98 -24.17
N THR A 178 -10.60 19.31 -24.33
CA THR A 178 -9.57 20.22 -23.80
C THR A 178 -9.53 20.16 -22.27
N GLU A 179 -8.35 19.92 -21.70
CA GLU A 179 -8.12 19.99 -20.25
C GLU A 179 -8.11 21.45 -19.77
N ILE A 180 -9.10 21.81 -18.95
CA ILE A 180 -9.24 23.15 -18.38
C ILE A 180 -8.55 23.22 -17.00
N PHE A 181 -8.49 22.10 -16.30
CA PHE A 181 -7.90 21.99 -14.97
C PHE A 181 -7.30 20.61 -14.77
N LEU A 182 -6.17 20.58 -14.05
CA LEU A 182 -5.47 19.38 -13.65
C LEU A 182 -5.03 19.52 -12.19
N GLU A 183 -5.38 18.56 -11.35
CA GLU A 183 -4.81 18.38 -10.01
C GLU A 183 -4.20 16.99 -9.91
N LYS A 184 -3.12 16.88 -9.13
CA LYS A 184 -2.39 15.63 -8.91
C LYS A 184 -2.26 15.36 -7.43
N VAL A 185 -2.48 14.11 -7.05
CA VAL A 185 -2.14 13.58 -5.72
C VAL A 185 -1.08 12.50 -5.85
N VAL A 186 -0.23 12.38 -4.83
CA VAL A 186 0.79 11.33 -4.75
C VAL A 186 0.57 10.46 -3.53
N PHE A 187 0.77 9.16 -3.71
CA PHE A 187 0.89 8.20 -2.62
C PHE A 187 2.29 7.62 -2.60
N ARG A 188 2.76 7.26 -1.41
CA ARG A 188 3.93 6.41 -1.24
C ARG A 188 3.54 5.08 -0.64
N LEU A 189 3.89 4.00 -1.34
CA LEU A 189 3.69 2.65 -0.87
C LEU A 189 4.61 2.36 0.31
N THR A 190 4.07 1.71 1.33
CA THR A 190 4.80 1.38 2.55
C THR A 190 5.93 0.39 2.27
N PRO A 191 7.12 0.58 2.85
CA PRO A 191 8.14 -0.46 2.86
C PRO A 191 7.71 -1.61 3.79
N TRP A 192 8.25 -2.81 3.54
CA TRP A 192 8.25 -3.88 4.52
C TRP A 192 9.37 -3.65 5.55
N ILE A 193 9.06 -3.80 6.84
CA ILE A 193 9.96 -3.47 7.95
C ILE A 193 10.12 -4.69 8.85
N MET A 194 11.36 -5.06 9.15
CA MET A 194 11.71 -6.14 10.08
C MET A 194 11.67 -5.68 11.54
N THR A 195 11.53 -6.63 12.47
CA THR A 195 11.61 -6.38 13.91
C THR A 195 12.89 -6.98 14.51
N PRO A 196 13.75 -6.20 15.20
CA PRO A 196 14.91 -6.76 15.88
C PRO A 196 14.52 -7.57 17.11
N ASN A 197 15.38 -8.50 17.53
CA ASN A 197 15.22 -9.31 18.75
C ASN A 197 15.05 -8.50 20.06
N THR A 198 15.28 -7.18 20.03
CA THR A 198 15.04 -6.27 21.15
C THR A 198 13.58 -5.77 21.26
N GLN A 199 12.73 -6.08 20.29
CA GLN A 199 11.29 -5.82 20.38
C GLN A 199 10.60 -6.83 21.29
N ASP A 200 9.47 -6.43 21.87
CA ASP A 200 8.67 -7.32 22.71
C ASP A 200 8.14 -8.51 21.88
N PRO A 201 8.37 -9.76 22.32
CA PRO A 201 7.91 -10.95 21.60
C PRO A 201 6.38 -11.12 21.76
N LEU A 202 5.70 -11.43 20.65
CA LEU A 202 4.25 -11.65 20.62
C LEU A 202 3.88 -13.13 20.48
N GLU A 203 4.45 -13.80 19.48
CA GLU A 203 4.17 -15.19 19.14
C GLU A 203 5.47 -15.90 18.77
N VAL A 204 5.62 -17.14 19.24
CA VAL A 204 6.77 -18.00 18.95
C VAL A 204 6.31 -19.17 18.09
N PHE A 205 6.98 -19.37 16.96
CA PHE A 205 6.71 -20.44 16.02
C PHE A 205 7.76 -21.54 16.15
N VAL A 206 7.33 -22.80 16.19
CA VAL A 206 8.23 -23.96 16.30
C VAL A 206 7.68 -25.16 15.54
N CYS A 207 8.55 -25.97 14.93
CA CYS A 207 8.15 -27.24 14.32
C CYS A 207 8.20 -28.40 15.32
N CYS A 208 7.13 -29.20 15.36
CA CYS A 208 7.12 -30.52 15.96
C CYS A 208 7.66 -31.54 14.94
N VAL A 209 8.75 -32.21 15.29
CA VAL A 209 9.40 -33.22 14.43
C VAL A 209 9.75 -34.44 15.27
N CYS A 210 9.94 -35.60 14.62
CA CYS A 210 10.27 -36.84 15.32
C CYS A 210 11.42 -36.65 16.34
N SER A 211 11.19 -37.12 17.58
CA SER A 211 12.16 -37.13 18.69
C SER A 211 12.54 -35.75 19.28
N ASN A 212 11.72 -34.70 19.13
CA ASN A 212 11.95 -33.38 19.74
C ASN A 212 11.03 -33.03 20.92
N GLU A 213 10.33 -34.00 21.50
CA GLU A 213 9.28 -33.80 22.51
C GLU A 213 9.80 -33.08 23.76
N LYS A 214 11.01 -33.43 24.21
CA LYS A 214 11.64 -32.79 25.37
C LYS A 214 11.92 -31.31 25.11
N PHE A 215 12.40 -30.98 23.91
CA PHE A 215 12.63 -29.60 23.50
C PHE A 215 11.34 -28.80 23.44
N LEU A 216 10.27 -29.36 22.85
CA LEU A 216 8.96 -28.70 22.80
C LEU A 216 8.40 -28.44 24.20
N GLN A 217 8.55 -29.38 25.13
CA GLN A 217 8.11 -29.19 26.52
C GLN A 217 8.86 -28.03 27.18
N ASP A 218 10.19 -28.02 27.07
CA ASP A 218 11.03 -26.98 27.68
C ASP A 218 10.75 -25.60 27.06
N LEU A 219 10.57 -25.54 25.73
CA LEU A 219 10.19 -24.32 25.02
C LEU A 219 8.79 -23.84 25.43
N THR A 220 7.82 -24.74 25.57
CA THR A 220 6.46 -24.39 26.02
C THR A 220 6.49 -23.77 27.41
N ASP A 221 7.26 -24.34 28.33
CA ASP A 221 7.41 -23.80 29.69
C ASP A 221 8.13 -22.43 29.68
N PHE A 222 9.09 -22.24 28.77
CA PHE A 222 9.77 -20.95 28.59
C PHE A 222 8.84 -19.87 28.02
N VAL A 223 8.14 -20.16 26.93
CA VAL A 223 7.20 -19.24 26.27
C VAL A 223 6.06 -18.84 27.19
N LYS A 224 5.57 -19.79 28.00
CA LYS A 224 4.59 -19.52 29.06
C LYS A 224 5.10 -18.53 30.11
N LYS A 225 6.37 -18.60 30.49
CA LYS A 225 6.99 -17.62 31.42
C LYS A 225 7.14 -16.24 30.77
N ALA A 226 7.38 -16.19 29.47
CA ALA A 226 7.48 -14.96 28.69
C ALA A 226 6.11 -14.32 28.37
N ASN A 227 5.00 -15.01 28.65
CA ASN A 227 3.63 -14.56 28.35
C ASN A 227 3.40 -14.30 26.84
N CYS A 228 4.01 -15.11 25.99
CA CYS A 228 3.82 -15.06 24.54
C CYS A 228 2.92 -16.21 24.06
N LYS A 229 2.33 -16.06 22.88
CA LYS A 229 1.60 -17.14 22.21
C LYS A 229 2.61 -18.16 21.65
N LEU A 230 2.28 -19.45 21.70
CA LEU A 230 3.07 -20.51 21.08
C LEU A 230 2.28 -21.12 19.92
N ASN A 231 2.92 -21.24 18.77
CA ASN A 231 2.38 -21.87 17.58
C ASN A 231 3.27 -23.04 17.16
N ILE A 232 2.71 -24.25 17.18
CA ILE A 232 3.44 -25.48 16.91
C ILE A 232 2.99 -26.00 15.55
N CYS A 233 3.90 -25.95 14.57
CA CYS A 233 3.69 -26.56 13.25
C CYS A 233 3.82 -28.08 13.36
N PRO A 234 2.77 -28.86 13.09
CA PRO A 234 2.80 -30.32 13.23
C PRO A 234 3.61 -30.99 12.12
N GLU A 235 4.08 -32.22 12.38
CA GLU A 235 4.88 -33.00 11.43
C GLU A 235 4.17 -33.25 10.09
N THR A 236 2.83 -33.31 10.09
CA THR A 236 2.02 -33.43 8.86
C THR A 236 2.15 -32.23 7.93
N GLU A 237 2.53 -31.07 8.48
CA GLU A 237 2.68 -29.81 7.73
C GLU A 237 4.14 -29.54 7.39
N ASN A 238 5.05 -29.70 8.35
CA ASN A 238 6.47 -29.45 8.13
C ASN A 238 7.21 -30.60 7.42
N LYS A 239 6.62 -31.80 7.34
CA LYS A 239 7.17 -33.00 6.67
C LYS A 239 8.62 -33.32 7.09
N GLY A 240 8.97 -33.07 8.35
CA GLY A 240 10.28 -33.35 8.92
C GLY A 240 11.27 -32.18 8.86
N ASP A 241 10.92 -31.08 8.18
CA ASP A 241 11.72 -29.86 8.19
C ASP A 241 11.53 -29.08 9.49
N ARG A 242 12.64 -28.84 10.16
CA ARG A 242 12.70 -28.21 11.49
C ARG A 242 13.07 -26.73 11.44
N TRP A 243 13.48 -26.24 10.27
CA TRP A 243 14.12 -24.93 10.12
C TRP A 243 13.11 -23.84 9.78
N ILE A 244 12.15 -23.62 10.68
CA ILE A 244 11.11 -22.60 10.48
C ILE A 244 11.67 -21.18 10.33
N GLN A 245 12.82 -20.90 10.95
CA GLN A 245 13.54 -19.64 10.83
C GLN A 245 14.12 -19.40 9.42
N ASP A 246 14.45 -20.47 8.68
CA ASP A 246 15.03 -20.31 7.34
C ASP A 246 13.96 -20.06 6.27
N GLU A 247 12.69 -20.39 6.56
CA GLU A 247 11.61 -20.33 5.57
C GLU A 247 10.94 -18.97 5.51
N MET A 248 10.82 -18.27 6.63
CA MET A 248 10.04 -17.04 6.69
C MET A 248 10.55 -16.05 7.72
N GLU A 249 10.39 -14.78 7.41
CA GLU A 249 10.78 -13.66 8.25
C GLU A 249 9.56 -12.80 8.54
N PHE A 250 9.35 -12.47 9.82
CA PHE A 250 8.22 -11.65 10.24
C PHE A 250 8.57 -10.18 10.18
N GLY A 251 7.77 -9.42 9.44
CA GLY A 251 7.84 -7.97 9.42
C GLY A 251 6.46 -7.34 9.50
N TYR A 252 6.39 -6.06 9.20
CA TYR A 252 5.15 -5.30 9.17
C TYR A 252 5.18 -4.20 8.13
N ILE A 253 4.00 -3.72 7.77
CA ILE A 253 3.77 -2.48 7.07
C ILE A 253 2.86 -1.58 7.90
N GLU A 254 3.00 -0.27 7.74
CA GLU A 254 2.27 0.69 8.57
C GLU A 254 1.90 1.95 7.80
N ALA A 255 0.64 2.32 7.91
CA ALA A 255 0.08 3.58 7.45
C ALA A 255 -0.68 4.25 8.62
N PRO A 256 -0.99 5.55 8.52
CA PRO A 256 -1.63 6.28 9.62
C PRO A 256 -2.97 5.70 10.11
N HIS A 257 -3.65 4.91 9.27
CA HIS A 257 -4.94 4.31 9.55
C HIS A 257 -4.87 2.82 9.92
N LYS A 258 -3.74 2.13 9.68
CA LYS A 258 -3.64 0.67 9.82
C LYS A 258 -2.19 0.19 9.93
N LEU A 259 -1.96 -0.76 10.83
CA LEU A 259 -0.74 -1.55 10.95
C LEU A 259 -1.06 -2.99 10.59
N LEU A 260 -0.23 -3.61 9.75
CA LEU A 260 -0.44 -4.96 9.22
C LEU A 260 0.86 -5.76 9.32
N PRO A 261 0.92 -6.85 10.12
CA PRO A 261 2.01 -7.81 10.06
C PRO A 261 2.07 -8.46 8.68
N VAL A 262 3.27 -8.67 8.14
CA VAL A 262 3.49 -9.27 6.82
C VAL A 262 4.63 -10.25 6.90
N VAL A 263 4.37 -11.50 6.53
CA VAL A 263 5.42 -12.53 6.39
C VAL A 263 6.12 -12.37 5.05
N LEU A 264 7.46 -12.28 5.08
CA LEU A 264 8.29 -12.48 3.91
C LEU A 264 8.61 -13.98 3.83
N ASP A 265 8.27 -14.60 2.70
CA ASP A 265 8.51 -16.01 2.41
C ASP A 265 9.80 -16.16 1.58
N SER A 266 10.69 -17.03 2.06
CA SER A 266 12.01 -17.27 1.48
C SER A 266 11.91 -18.09 0.19
N PRO A 267 12.75 -17.83 -0.82
CA PRO A 267 12.86 -18.71 -1.98
C PRO A 267 13.54 -20.06 -1.65
N ARG A 268 13.84 -20.35 -0.36
CA ARG A 268 14.38 -21.64 0.10
C ARG A 268 13.54 -22.83 -0.38
N ASP A 269 12.21 -22.68 -0.34
CA ASP A 269 11.25 -23.47 -1.10
C ASP A 269 11.37 -25.01 -0.88
N ARG A 270 11.64 -25.43 0.37
CA ARG A 270 11.71 -26.85 0.77
C ARG A 270 10.37 -27.32 1.35
N GLU A 271 10.37 -28.19 2.36
CA GLU A 271 9.16 -28.84 2.87
C GLU A 271 8.19 -27.88 3.58
N LEU A 272 8.70 -26.75 4.09
CA LEU A 272 7.93 -25.69 4.74
C LEU A 272 7.33 -24.65 3.79
N ASN A 273 7.57 -24.74 2.48
CA ASN A 273 7.21 -23.72 1.49
C ASN A 273 5.72 -23.36 1.39
N VAL A 274 4.84 -24.25 1.83
CA VAL A 274 3.40 -23.96 1.86
C VAL A 274 2.95 -23.30 3.15
N LEU A 275 3.78 -23.28 4.19
CA LEU A 275 3.39 -22.82 5.52
C LEU A 275 3.09 -21.31 5.54
N PRO A 276 3.96 -20.42 5.03
CA PRO A 276 3.69 -18.98 5.07
C PRO A 276 2.40 -18.64 4.31
N PHE A 277 2.26 -19.18 3.09
CA PHE A 277 1.10 -18.90 2.25
C PHE A 277 -0.22 -19.56 2.72
N LYS A 278 -0.19 -20.77 3.28
CA LYS A 278 -1.43 -21.49 3.64
C LYS A 278 -1.86 -21.27 5.08
N LYS A 279 -0.91 -21.02 5.98
CA LYS A 279 -1.16 -21.02 7.44
C LYS A 279 -1.00 -19.64 8.07
N ILE A 280 -0.09 -18.83 7.55
CA ILE A 280 0.19 -17.50 8.10
C ILE A 280 -0.65 -16.43 7.40
N LEU A 281 -0.70 -16.44 6.06
CA LEU A 281 -1.58 -15.55 5.29
C LEU A 281 -3.04 -15.69 5.72
N GLY A 282 -3.65 -14.58 6.12
CA GLY A 282 -5.03 -14.53 6.55
C GLY A 282 -5.52 -13.09 6.73
N PRO A 283 -6.70 -12.90 7.34
CA PRO A 283 -7.19 -11.58 7.69
C PRO A 283 -6.20 -10.87 8.61
N ASP A 284 -5.87 -9.62 8.31
CA ASP A 284 -4.90 -8.81 9.07
C ASP A 284 -3.51 -9.47 9.19
N PHE A 285 -3.12 -10.33 8.25
CA PHE A 285 -1.77 -10.90 8.17
C PHE A 285 -1.33 -11.10 6.72
N GLY A 286 -0.44 -10.22 6.26
CA GLY A 286 0.03 -10.16 4.89
C GLY A 286 1.08 -11.19 4.52
N TYR A 287 1.27 -11.36 3.22
CA TYR A 287 2.26 -12.25 2.62
C TYR A 287 3.00 -11.56 1.48
N VAL A 288 4.31 -11.74 1.43
CA VAL A 288 5.15 -11.31 0.30
C VAL A 288 6.25 -12.34 0.06
N THR A 289 6.64 -12.54 -1.19
CA THR A 289 7.77 -13.40 -1.57
C THR A 289 8.55 -12.76 -2.71
N ARG A 290 9.77 -13.24 -2.94
CA ARG A 290 10.60 -12.93 -4.12
C ARG A 290 11.21 -14.21 -4.65
N GLU A 291 10.79 -14.58 -5.85
CA GLU A 291 11.34 -15.72 -6.57
C GLU A 291 12.46 -15.24 -7.51
N PRO A 292 13.64 -15.88 -7.49
CA PRO A 292 14.68 -15.60 -8.47
C PRO A 292 14.25 -16.07 -9.86
N GLU A 293 14.77 -15.43 -10.92
CA GLU A 293 14.52 -15.85 -12.30
C GLU A 293 14.99 -17.30 -12.55
N ASN A 294 16.06 -17.71 -11.87
CA ASN A 294 16.66 -19.03 -11.98
C ASN A 294 16.80 -19.67 -10.60
N LYS A 295 15.95 -20.67 -10.31
CA LYS A 295 15.98 -21.41 -9.03
C LYS A 295 17.31 -22.12 -8.72
N LYS A 296 18.22 -22.28 -9.69
CA LYS A 296 19.55 -22.85 -9.44
C LYS A 296 20.49 -21.89 -8.70
N GLU A 297 20.13 -20.60 -8.62
CA GLU A 297 20.91 -19.59 -7.90
C GLU A 297 20.60 -19.59 -6.40
N ILE A 298 19.55 -20.29 -5.97
CA ILE A 298 19.18 -20.42 -4.57
C ILE A 298 20.21 -21.30 -3.87
N ASP A 299 20.80 -20.78 -2.80
CA ASP A 299 21.73 -21.51 -1.94
C ASP A 299 21.39 -21.38 -0.45
N SER A 300 22.32 -21.79 0.43
CA SER A 300 22.09 -21.73 1.88
C SER A 300 21.98 -20.31 2.46
N LEU A 301 22.49 -19.30 1.74
CA LEU A 301 22.44 -17.88 2.15
C LEU A 301 21.05 -17.27 1.94
N ASP A 302 20.19 -17.89 1.12
CA ASP A 302 18.81 -17.45 0.90
C ASP A 302 17.85 -17.93 2.00
N GLY A 303 18.30 -18.82 2.89
CA GLY A 303 17.56 -19.16 4.11
C GLY A 303 17.56 -17.97 5.08
N PHE A 304 16.41 -17.63 5.64
CA PHE A 304 16.26 -16.42 6.46
C PHE A 304 16.89 -16.49 7.86
N GLY A 305 17.49 -17.61 8.28
CA GLY A 305 18.50 -17.58 9.33
C GLY A 305 19.72 -16.69 9.00
N ASN A 306 19.89 -16.31 7.74
CA ASN A 306 20.89 -15.35 7.24
C ASN A 306 20.33 -13.92 7.04
N LEU A 307 19.08 -13.65 7.41
CA LEU A 307 18.42 -12.34 7.29
C LEU A 307 18.01 -11.85 8.67
N GLU A 308 18.73 -10.86 9.20
CA GLU A 308 18.50 -10.32 10.55
C GLU A 308 18.42 -8.78 10.51
N VAL A 309 18.01 -8.16 11.61
CA VAL A 309 18.01 -6.70 11.73
C VAL A 309 18.58 -6.25 13.07
N SER A 310 19.43 -5.21 13.05
CA SER A 310 19.97 -4.63 14.28
C SER A 310 18.88 -3.90 15.08
N PRO A 311 19.07 -3.71 16.40
CA PRO A 311 18.32 -2.69 17.13
C PRO A 311 18.51 -1.29 16.52
N PRO A 312 17.71 -0.28 16.92
CA PRO A 312 17.93 1.11 16.56
C PRO A 312 19.34 1.58 16.92
N VAL A 313 20.02 2.25 15.98
CA VAL A 313 21.42 2.66 16.15
C VAL A 313 21.69 4.04 15.54
N THR A 314 22.67 4.75 16.09
CA THR A 314 23.26 5.92 15.44
C THR A 314 24.70 5.61 15.05
N ALA A 315 25.03 5.80 13.79
CA ALA A 315 26.38 5.57 13.26
C ALA A 315 26.86 6.83 12.53
N ASN A 316 28.02 7.36 12.93
CA ASN A 316 28.64 8.55 12.32
C ASN A 316 27.69 9.75 12.19
N GLY A 317 26.88 10.00 13.23
CA GLY A 317 25.91 11.12 13.26
C GLY A 317 24.62 10.87 12.47
N LYS A 318 24.47 9.73 11.78
CA LYS A 318 23.22 9.34 11.12
C LYS A 318 22.44 8.37 12.00
N ASN A 319 21.19 8.73 12.28
CA ASN A 319 20.27 7.90 13.05
C ASN A 319 19.55 6.88 12.15
N TYR A 320 19.48 5.64 12.62
CA TYR A 320 18.73 4.52 12.03
C TYR A 320 17.70 4.04 13.06
N PRO A 321 16.54 4.71 13.14
CA PRO A 321 15.57 4.48 14.22
C PRO A 321 14.88 3.12 14.13
N LEU A 322 14.93 2.46 12.98
CA LEU A 322 14.40 1.11 12.74
C LEU A 322 15.52 0.06 12.64
N GLY A 323 16.74 0.41 13.04
CA GLY A 323 17.91 -0.44 12.87
C GLY A 323 18.38 -0.56 11.42
N ARG A 324 19.17 -1.60 11.16
CA ARG A 324 19.74 -1.89 9.84
C ARG A 324 19.68 -3.39 9.59
N ILE A 325 19.18 -3.77 8.41
CA ILE A 325 19.17 -5.16 7.96
C ILE A 325 20.62 -5.66 7.83
N LEU A 326 20.83 -6.90 8.25
CA LEU A 326 22.08 -7.64 8.27
C LEU A 326 21.88 -8.91 7.45
N ILE A 327 22.70 -9.09 6.42
CA ILE A 327 22.73 -10.30 5.60
C ILE A 327 24.17 -10.79 5.50
N GLY A 328 24.38 -12.10 5.60
CA GLY A 328 25.68 -12.72 5.38
C GLY A 328 25.94 -12.93 3.88
N GLY A 329 27.20 -12.81 3.49
CA GLY A 329 27.65 -13.02 2.12
C GLY A 329 29.13 -13.36 2.05
N SER A 330 29.61 -13.65 0.85
CA SER A 330 31.02 -13.91 0.58
C SER A 330 31.83 -12.61 0.57
N PHE A 331 33.14 -12.73 0.82
CA PHE A 331 34.04 -11.58 0.65
C PHE A 331 34.00 -11.08 -0.81
N PRO A 332 34.04 -9.75 -1.04
CA PRO A 332 34.22 -9.21 -2.38
C PRO A 332 35.54 -9.71 -2.99
N GLU A 333 35.52 -10.04 -4.28
CA GLU A 333 36.73 -10.36 -5.05
C GLU A 333 37.69 -9.18 -5.20
#